data_AF-A0A4R4Q7Y3-F1
#
_entry.id   AF-A0A4R4Q7Y3-F1
#
_cell.length_a   1.000
_cell.length_b   1.000
_cell.length_c   1.000
_cell.angle_alpha   90.00
_cell.angle_beta   90.00
_cell.angle_gamma   90.00
#
_symmetry.space_group_name_H-M   'P 1'
#
loop_
_entity.id
_entity.type
_entity.pdbx_description
1 polymer ?
#
loop_
_entity_poly.entity_id
_entity_poly.type
_entity_poly.pdbx_seq_one_letter_code
_entity_poly.pdbx_strand_id
1 'polypeptide(L)'
;MTQPPHDHDPQRRRLLRRAATVASTTAGAGVAAAVGLPAAAQAAPGDSLIMGTTNDAGGQTTTLNASEGIAALSLNNTEGVALRLVPSSNLYPQVLESEMGTMAVDDQGDLFIRAGTDSDDGDTNGWAWTSEWATMSVAMRPVRVLDTRSPDLRRRIVAGSANLDPTTGKLKPGGPIVVALDEYVRNGYAMKGNVTVVGMTGPGFLTVWGGDTKPTASTVNWWTSGQILSNFLFTRLGASGAFRNVITIQATSSPTHVIVDLTSLLVGHPSQIVSGQA
;
A
#
# COMPACT_ATOMS: atom_id res chain seq x y z
N MET A 1 30.19 23.05 -60.29
CA MET A 1 29.38 22.23 -59.38
C MET A 1 30.37 21.40 -58.59
N THR A 2 30.69 21.72 -57.34
CA THR A 2 29.88 21.38 -56.16
C THR A 2 30.04 22.40 -55.02
N GLN A 3 28.97 22.52 -54.23
CA GLN A 3 28.67 23.52 -53.20
C GLN A 3 29.61 23.46 -51.97
N PRO A 4 29.93 24.58 -51.30
CA PRO A 4 30.52 24.53 -49.95
C PRO A 4 29.48 24.04 -48.92
N PRO A 5 29.92 23.42 -47.80
CA PRO A 5 29.04 22.91 -46.76
C PRO A 5 28.25 24.06 -46.09
N HIS A 6 26.95 23.86 -45.92
CA HIS A 6 26.13 24.76 -45.11
C HIS A 6 26.48 24.55 -43.64
N ASP A 7 27.20 25.52 -43.09
CA ASP A 7 27.44 25.70 -41.67
C ASP A 7 26.13 26.15 -40.99
N HIS A 8 25.42 25.22 -40.37
CA HIS A 8 24.21 25.49 -39.59
C HIS A 8 24.54 25.51 -38.10
N ASP A 9 25.27 26.54 -37.66
CA ASP A 9 25.44 26.83 -36.23
C ASP A 9 24.14 27.46 -35.66
N PRO A 10 23.40 26.77 -34.76
CA PRO A 10 22.20 27.29 -34.14
C PRO A 10 22.43 28.52 -33.23
N GLN A 11 23.69 28.85 -32.89
CA GLN A 11 24.03 30.03 -32.07
C GLN A 11 23.87 31.35 -32.83
N ARG A 12 23.93 31.37 -34.17
CA ARG A 12 23.82 32.62 -34.96
C ARG A 12 22.41 33.23 -35.00
N ARG A 13 21.35 32.46 -34.72
CA ARG A 13 19.97 33.00 -34.66
C ARG A 13 19.64 33.74 -33.35
N ARG A 14 20.59 33.84 -32.42
CA ARG A 14 20.39 34.49 -31.11
C ARG A 14 20.62 36.00 -31.10
N LEU A 15 21.03 36.60 -32.23
CA LEU A 15 21.35 38.04 -32.35
C LEU A 15 20.18 38.93 -32.80
N LEU A 16 18.98 38.38 -33.05
CA LEU A 16 17.80 39.15 -33.49
C LEU A 16 16.74 39.39 -32.39
N ARG A 17 17.07 39.20 -31.12
CA ARG A 17 16.26 39.74 -30.00
C ARG A 17 16.91 41.01 -29.48
N ARG A 18 16.56 42.16 -30.07
CA ARG A 18 16.52 43.52 -29.46
C ARG A 18 16.25 44.57 -30.55
N ALA A 19 15.03 44.60 -31.08
CA ALA A 19 14.51 45.78 -31.77
C ALA A 19 13.16 46.11 -31.14
N ALA A 20 13.23 46.88 -30.05
CA ALA A 20 12.07 47.56 -29.48
C ALA A 20 11.77 48.76 -30.39
N THR A 21 10.79 48.62 -31.28
CA THR A 21 10.24 49.77 -32.01
C THR A 21 8.93 50.15 -31.33
N VAL A 22 9.02 51.08 -30.38
CA VAL A 22 7.87 51.77 -29.79
C VAL A 22 7.36 52.78 -30.83
N ALA A 23 6.18 52.54 -31.39
CA ALA A 23 5.49 53.54 -32.21
C ALA A 23 4.70 54.47 -31.30
N SER A 24 5.06 55.76 -31.31
CA SER A 24 4.34 56.82 -30.61
C SER A 24 2.99 57.15 -31.27
N THR A 25 2.04 57.50 -30.42
CA THR A 25 0.62 57.78 -30.65
C THR A 25 0.32 59.01 -31.52
N THR A 26 -0.69 58.91 -32.39
CA THR A 26 -1.66 59.99 -32.64
C THR A 26 -3.06 59.43 -32.87
N ALA A 27 -3.98 59.78 -31.96
CA ALA A 27 -5.44 59.84 -32.03
C ALA A 27 -6.26 58.62 -32.54
N GLY A 28 -7.06 58.03 -31.64
CA GLY A 28 -8.30 57.33 -31.98
C GLY A 28 -8.45 55.90 -31.43
N ALA A 29 -9.28 55.75 -30.39
CA ALA A 29 -10.02 54.54 -29.98
C ALA A 29 -9.35 53.14 -30.04
N GLY A 30 -8.84 52.71 -28.88
CA GLY A 30 -9.08 51.39 -28.27
C GLY A 30 -8.50 50.12 -28.91
N VAL A 31 -7.44 49.55 -28.31
CA VAL A 31 -7.29 48.11 -27.93
C VAL A 31 -6.23 48.03 -26.81
N ALA A 32 -6.53 47.40 -25.67
CA ALA A 32 -5.51 47.05 -24.68
C ALA A 32 -4.72 45.83 -25.18
N ALA A 33 -3.47 46.02 -25.61
CA ALA A 33 -2.58 44.91 -25.92
C ALA A 33 -2.00 44.35 -24.61
N ALA A 34 -2.44 43.15 -24.22
CA ALA A 34 -1.80 42.41 -23.13
C ALA A 34 -0.36 42.05 -23.55
N VAL A 35 0.62 42.60 -22.83
CA VAL A 35 2.03 42.20 -22.97
C VAL A 35 2.14 40.78 -22.39
N GLY A 36 2.21 39.77 -23.26
CA GLY A 36 2.44 38.40 -22.85
C GLY A 36 3.81 38.28 -22.16
N LEU A 37 3.82 37.81 -20.91
CA LEU A 37 5.03 37.35 -20.25
C LEU A 37 5.71 36.30 -21.15
N PRO A 38 7.05 36.25 -21.23
CA PRO A 38 7.72 35.23 -22.01
C PRO A 38 7.33 33.85 -21.46
N ALA A 39 6.65 33.05 -22.27
CA ALA A 39 6.33 31.68 -21.94
C ALA A 39 7.63 30.90 -21.64
N ALA A 40 7.56 29.94 -20.73
CA ALA A 40 8.64 28.99 -20.50
C ALA A 40 9.10 28.40 -21.83
N ALA A 41 10.40 28.17 -22.00
CA ALA A 41 10.93 27.52 -23.19
C ALA A 41 10.32 26.11 -23.27
N GLN A 42 9.36 25.94 -24.18
CA GLN A 42 8.76 24.66 -24.49
C GLN A 42 9.62 24.03 -25.59
N ALA A 43 10.25 22.91 -25.28
CA ALA A 43 10.77 22.03 -26.32
C ALA A 43 9.54 21.49 -27.08
N ALA A 44 9.49 21.63 -28.40
CA ALA A 44 8.41 21.02 -29.16
C ALA A 44 8.50 19.48 -29.02
N PRO A 45 7.40 18.73 -29.13
CA PRO A 45 7.45 17.28 -29.19
C PRO A 45 8.47 16.82 -30.25
N GLY A 46 9.51 16.09 -29.81
CA GLY A 46 10.63 15.63 -30.66
C GLY A 46 11.92 16.46 -30.58
N ASP A 47 11.92 17.62 -29.90
CA ASP A 47 13.15 18.37 -29.62
C ASP A 47 13.99 17.69 -28.53
N SER A 48 15.30 17.96 -28.53
CA SER A 48 16.19 17.47 -27.47
C SER A 48 15.79 18.02 -26.11
N LEU A 49 15.83 17.16 -25.09
CA LEU A 49 15.68 17.60 -23.71
C LEU A 49 16.81 18.56 -23.32
N ILE A 50 16.45 19.70 -22.75
CA ILE A 50 17.40 20.69 -22.29
C ILE A 50 17.67 20.45 -20.80
N MET A 51 18.94 20.19 -20.46
CA MET A 51 19.32 19.99 -19.05
C MET A 51 19.13 21.28 -18.24
N GLY A 52 18.69 21.13 -16.99
CA GLY A 52 18.53 22.24 -16.04
C GLY A 52 17.30 23.11 -16.28
N THR A 53 16.42 22.75 -17.21
CA THR A 53 15.15 23.43 -17.45
C THR A 53 13.97 22.48 -17.29
N THR A 54 12.79 23.03 -17.05
CA THR A 54 11.54 22.27 -17.17
C THR A 54 11.35 21.88 -18.64
N ASN A 55 11.30 20.57 -18.90
CA ASN A 55 10.91 20.03 -20.20
C ASN A 55 9.47 19.53 -20.06
N ASP A 56 8.58 20.00 -20.93
CA ASP A 56 7.16 19.68 -20.92
C ASP A 56 6.74 19.29 -22.34
N ALA A 57 6.37 18.03 -22.53
CA ALA A 57 5.91 17.52 -23.83
C ALA A 57 4.39 17.67 -24.04
N GLY A 58 3.69 18.30 -23.10
CA GLY A 58 2.23 18.41 -23.11
C GLY A 58 1.59 17.02 -23.15
N GLY A 59 0.65 16.82 -24.08
CA GLY A 59 -0.02 15.52 -24.28
C GLY A 59 0.73 14.51 -25.14
N GLN A 60 1.99 14.77 -25.51
CA GLN A 60 2.80 13.90 -26.37
C GLN A 60 3.83 13.11 -25.57
N THR A 61 4.29 11.97 -26.10
CA THR A 61 5.32 11.15 -25.46
C THR A 61 6.71 11.79 -25.63
N THR A 62 7.51 11.76 -24.56
CA THR A 62 8.94 12.06 -24.63
C THR A 62 9.69 10.75 -24.78
N THR A 63 10.36 10.54 -25.91
CA THR A 63 11.14 9.31 -26.17
C THR A 63 12.62 9.57 -25.94
N LEU A 64 13.27 8.74 -25.12
CA LEU A 64 14.73 8.70 -24.99
C LEU A 64 15.28 7.60 -25.88
N ASN A 65 16.01 7.99 -26.94
CA ASN A 65 16.68 7.06 -27.83
C ASN A 65 18.19 7.07 -27.56
N ALA A 66 18.83 5.90 -27.59
CA ALA A 66 20.30 5.80 -27.58
C ALA A 66 20.81 4.81 -28.62
N SER A 67 22.02 5.07 -29.10
CA SER A 67 22.78 4.13 -29.90
C SER A 67 23.28 2.97 -29.04
N GLU A 68 23.54 1.84 -29.68
CA GLU A 68 24.07 0.63 -29.03
C GLU A 68 25.33 0.96 -28.19
N GLY A 69 25.35 0.50 -26.95
CA GLY A 69 26.45 0.74 -26.01
C GLY A 69 26.40 2.10 -25.27
N ILE A 70 25.41 2.94 -25.53
CA ILE A 70 25.20 4.21 -24.82
C ILE A 70 23.93 4.10 -23.97
N ALA A 71 24.00 4.48 -22.69
CA ALA A 71 22.81 4.54 -21.84
C ALA A 71 21.84 5.62 -22.35
N ALA A 72 20.58 5.24 -22.63
CA ALA A 72 19.51 6.19 -23.02
C ALA A 72 19.22 7.23 -21.94
N LEU A 73 19.44 6.87 -20.67
CA LEU A 73 19.37 7.77 -19.53
C LEU A 73 20.40 7.32 -18.48
N SER A 74 21.32 8.21 -18.11
CA SER A 74 22.20 8.03 -16.97
C SER A 74 21.99 9.18 -16.00
N LEU A 75 21.54 8.86 -14.78
CA LEU A 75 21.31 9.83 -13.72
C LEU A 75 22.41 9.69 -12.68
N ASN A 76 23.37 10.62 -12.71
CA ASN A 76 24.39 10.74 -11.69
C ASN A 76 24.06 11.94 -10.80
N ASN A 77 23.63 11.67 -9.57
CA ASN A 77 23.41 12.71 -8.58
C ASN A 77 24.38 12.51 -7.40
N THR A 78 25.18 13.54 -7.10
CA THR A 78 26.10 13.56 -5.95
C THR A 78 25.48 14.15 -4.70
N GLU A 79 24.31 14.81 -4.79
CA GLU A 79 23.55 15.34 -3.64
C GLU A 79 22.01 15.27 -3.87
N GLY A 80 21.29 14.50 -3.05
CA GLY A 80 19.82 14.38 -3.08
C GLY A 80 19.29 13.14 -3.83
N VAL A 81 17.99 13.12 -4.15
CA VAL A 81 17.33 11.99 -4.82
C VAL A 81 17.66 12.01 -6.32
N ALA A 82 18.22 10.93 -6.86
CA ALA A 82 18.65 10.85 -8.25
C ALA A 82 17.47 10.84 -9.26
N LEU A 83 16.32 10.30 -8.85
CA LEU A 83 15.09 10.26 -9.65
C LEU A 83 13.88 10.36 -8.72
N ARG A 84 13.03 11.37 -8.94
CA ARG A 84 11.73 11.48 -8.27
C ARG A 84 10.62 11.33 -9.31
N LEU A 85 9.86 10.25 -9.18
CA LEU A 85 8.63 10.06 -9.94
C LEU A 85 7.48 10.71 -9.16
N VAL A 86 6.63 11.45 -9.86
CA VAL A 86 5.49 12.17 -9.26
C VAL A 86 4.20 11.51 -9.73
N PRO A 87 3.23 11.30 -8.84
CA PRO A 87 1.88 10.85 -9.17
C PRO A 87 1.27 11.55 -10.40
N SER A 88 0.65 10.75 -11.27
CA SER A 88 -0.20 11.24 -12.35
C SER A 88 -1.67 11.17 -11.94
N SER A 89 -2.41 12.29 -12.03
CA SER A 89 -3.80 12.39 -11.56
C SER A 89 -4.84 11.67 -12.44
N ASN A 90 -4.44 11.06 -13.56
CA ASN A 90 -5.32 10.38 -14.51
C ASN A 90 -4.65 9.12 -15.06
N LEU A 91 -4.02 8.32 -14.20
CA LEU A 91 -3.30 7.14 -14.64
C LEU A 91 -4.24 6.05 -15.18
N TYR A 92 -5.40 5.86 -14.55
CA TYR A 92 -6.38 4.84 -14.92
C TYR A 92 -7.60 5.43 -15.66
N PRO A 93 -8.12 4.76 -16.71
CA PRO A 93 -7.72 3.44 -17.23
C PRO A 93 -6.57 3.47 -18.27
N GLN A 94 -6.07 4.65 -18.64
CA GLN A 94 -5.17 4.86 -19.78
C GLN A 94 -3.90 4.01 -19.71
N VAL A 95 -3.36 3.78 -18.52
CA VAL A 95 -2.16 2.95 -18.32
C VAL A 95 -2.35 1.48 -18.75
N LEU A 96 -3.60 0.99 -18.78
CA LEU A 96 -3.91 -0.37 -19.22
C LEU A 96 -3.71 -0.56 -20.73
N GLU A 97 -3.86 0.52 -21.50
CA GLU A 97 -3.66 0.56 -22.95
C GLU A 97 -2.22 0.93 -23.34
N SER A 98 -1.34 1.15 -22.35
CA SER A 98 0.06 1.52 -22.58
C SER A 98 0.91 0.33 -23.05
N GLU A 99 2.04 0.66 -23.68
CA GLU A 99 3.02 -0.34 -24.13
C GLU A 99 3.60 -1.14 -22.95
N MET A 100 3.93 -2.41 -23.19
CA MET A 100 4.64 -3.25 -22.24
C MET A 100 5.98 -2.61 -21.83
N GLY A 101 6.30 -2.65 -20.54
CA GLY A 101 7.44 -1.96 -19.95
C GLY A 101 7.15 -0.55 -19.44
N THR A 102 5.93 -0.01 -19.65
CA THR A 102 5.53 1.29 -19.10
C THR A 102 5.62 1.29 -17.57
N MET A 103 6.29 2.30 -16.99
CA MET A 103 6.35 2.56 -15.56
C MET A 103 5.57 3.83 -15.23
N ALA A 104 4.71 3.80 -14.21
CA ALA A 104 3.93 4.97 -13.82
C ALA A 104 3.67 5.02 -12.31
N VAL A 105 3.40 6.22 -11.78
CA VAL A 105 3.05 6.42 -10.37
C VAL A 105 1.60 6.89 -10.27
N ASP A 106 0.79 6.18 -9.50
CA ASP A 106 -0.61 6.56 -9.26
C ASP A 106 -0.75 7.72 -8.26
N ASP A 107 -1.98 8.16 -8.01
CA ASP A 107 -2.29 9.26 -7.09
C ASP A 107 -2.01 8.93 -5.60
N GLN A 108 -1.78 7.65 -5.27
CA GLN A 108 -1.32 7.21 -3.95
C GLN A 108 0.21 7.14 -3.82
N GLY A 109 0.94 7.20 -4.93
CA GLY A 109 2.39 7.10 -4.95
C GLY A 109 2.92 5.69 -5.24
N ASP A 110 2.06 4.76 -5.65
CA ASP A 110 2.45 3.39 -5.98
C ASP A 110 3.02 3.30 -7.40
N LEU A 111 4.05 2.46 -7.56
CA LEU A 111 4.73 2.24 -8.83
C LEU A 111 4.08 1.09 -9.61
N PHE A 112 3.37 1.45 -10.68
CA PHE A 112 2.82 0.54 -11.68
C PHE A 112 3.87 0.15 -12.73
N ILE A 113 3.91 -1.12 -13.12
CA ILE A 113 4.68 -1.60 -14.29
C ILE A 113 3.74 -2.40 -15.22
N ARG A 114 3.64 -1.99 -16.48
CA ARG A 114 2.97 -2.78 -17.52
C ARG A 114 3.85 -3.98 -17.83
N ALA A 115 3.50 -5.17 -17.35
CA ALA A 115 4.29 -6.37 -17.58
C ALA A 115 3.91 -7.06 -18.91
N GLY A 116 4.81 -7.93 -19.37
CA GLY A 116 4.62 -8.75 -20.56
C GLY A 116 3.65 -9.91 -20.31
N THR A 117 3.13 -10.49 -21.39
CA THR A 117 2.41 -11.77 -21.39
C THR A 117 3.37 -12.91 -21.03
N ASP A 118 2.99 -13.76 -20.07
CA ASP A 118 3.40 -15.16 -20.13
C ASP A 118 2.67 -15.78 -21.33
N SER A 119 3.35 -16.60 -22.13
CA SER A 119 3.00 -16.86 -23.54
C SER A 119 1.63 -17.52 -23.80
N ASP A 120 0.85 -17.83 -22.76
CA ASP A 120 -0.42 -18.55 -22.87
C ASP A 120 -1.64 -17.91 -22.16
N ASP A 121 -1.53 -16.77 -21.44
CA ASP A 121 -2.64 -16.28 -20.57
C ASP A 121 -3.03 -14.78 -20.69
N GLY A 122 -2.63 -14.11 -21.77
CA GLY A 122 -3.01 -12.71 -22.00
C GLY A 122 -2.28 -11.70 -21.10
N ASP A 123 -2.48 -10.40 -21.41
CA ASP A 123 -1.70 -9.31 -20.83
C ASP A 123 -1.70 -9.33 -19.30
N THR A 124 -0.52 -9.53 -18.71
CA THR A 124 -0.35 -9.56 -17.26
C THR A 124 0.10 -8.19 -16.77
N ASN A 125 -0.61 -7.61 -15.81
CA ASN A 125 -0.18 -6.38 -15.13
C ASN A 125 0.61 -6.74 -13.88
N GLY A 126 1.73 -6.04 -13.62
CA GLY A 126 2.54 -6.24 -12.43
C GLY A 126 2.77 -4.93 -11.70
N TRP A 127 2.13 -4.73 -10.56
CA TRP A 127 2.55 -3.66 -9.67
C TRP A 127 3.94 -3.99 -9.13
N ALA A 128 4.87 -3.04 -9.17
CA ALA A 128 6.08 -3.18 -8.38
C ALA A 128 5.61 -3.39 -6.94
N TRP A 129 6.14 -4.40 -6.26
CA TRP A 129 5.76 -4.71 -4.88
C TRP A 129 6.19 -3.56 -3.97
N THR A 130 5.37 -2.52 -3.91
CA THR A 130 5.43 -1.51 -2.87
C THR A 130 4.84 -2.12 -1.61
N SER A 131 5.17 -1.54 -0.47
CA SER A 131 4.59 -1.92 0.81
C SER A 131 3.09 -1.66 0.90
N GLU A 132 2.39 -1.29 -0.16
CA GLU A 132 0.94 -1.11 -0.14
C GLU A 132 0.22 -2.40 -0.61
N TRP A 133 0.74 -3.12 -1.63
CA TRP A 133 0.00 -4.19 -2.33
C TRP A 133 0.62 -5.59 -2.18
N ALA A 134 1.83 -5.71 -1.62
CA ALA A 134 2.32 -6.99 -1.16
C ALA A 134 1.69 -7.31 0.19
N THR A 135 0.95 -8.41 0.30
CA THR A 135 0.48 -8.86 1.61
C THR A 135 1.69 -9.27 2.45
N MET A 136 2.07 -8.46 3.44
CA MET A 136 3.28 -8.64 4.23
C MET A 136 2.98 -9.36 5.55
N SER A 137 3.77 -10.40 5.84
CA SER A 137 3.84 -10.95 7.20
C SER A 137 4.84 -10.15 8.01
N VAL A 138 4.36 -9.25 8.86
CA VAL A 138 5.23 -8.47 9.75
C VAL A 138 5.35 -9.21 11.08
N ALA A 139 6.58 -9.56 11.45
CA ALA A 139 6.86 -10.18 12.74
C ALA A 139 6.70 -9.14 13.86
N MET A 140 6.20 -9.58 15.01
CA MET A 140 6.08 -8.77 16.21
C MET A 140 6.83 -9.44 17.36
N ARG A 141 7.27 -8.64 18.34
CA ARG A 141 7.60 -9.22 19.64
C ARG A 141 6.37 -10.00 20.13
N PRO A 142 6.51 -11.26 20.57
CA PRO A 142 5.36 -12.02 21.06
C PRO A 142 4.65 -11.27 22.20
N VAL A 143 3.35 -11.06 22.04
CA VAL A 143 2.49 -10.40 23.04
C VAL A 143 1.27 -11.25 23.33
N ARG A 144 0.95 -11.40 24.61
CA ARG A 144 -0.30 -12.01 25.05
C ARG A 144 -1.45 -11.02 24.91
N VAL A 145 -2.31 -11.24 23.93
CA VAL A 145 -3.45 -10.36 23.64
C VAL A 145 -4.67 -10.73 24.47
N LEU A 146 -4.84 -12.02 24.79
CA LEU A 146 -5.89 -12.53 25.66
C LEU A 146 -5.34 -13.55 26.66
N ASP A 147 -5.77 -13.46 27.90
CA ASP A 147 -5.77 -14.56 28.87
C ASP A 147 -7.04 -14.44 29.69
N THR A 148 -7.98 -15.38 29.54
CA THR A 148 -9.25 -15.25 30.25
C THR A 148 -9.12 -15.43 31.78
N ARG A 149 -7.96 -15.88 32.27
CA ARG A 149 -7.61 -15.93 33.71
C ARG A 149 -7.18 -14.56 34.26
N SER A 150 -6.76 -13.64 33.39
CA SER A 150 -6.29 -12.31 33.78
C SER A 150 -7.41 -11.27 33.61
N PRO A 151 -7.84 -10.57 34.68
CA PRO A 151 -8.76 -9.43 34.56
C PRO A 151 -8.25 -8.36 33.59
N ASP A 152 -6.95 -8.05 33.64
CA ASP A 152 -6.34 -6.99 32.82
C ASP A 152 -6.41 -7.30 31.33
N LEU A 153 -6.23 -8.56 30.94
CA LEU A 153 -6.27 -8.97 29.54
C LEU A 153 -7.71 -9.16 29.03
N ARG A 154 -8.68 -9.36 29.92
CA ARG A 154 -10.10 -9.41 29.57
C ARG A 154 -10.67 -8.05 29.13
N ARG A 155 -10.01 -6.93 29.44
CA ARG A 155 -10.42 -5.60 28.97
C ARG A 155 -10.49 -5.47 27.44
N ARG A 156 -9.77 -6.35 26.72
CA ARG A 156 -9.80 -6.39 25.24
C ARG A 156 -11.01 -7.13 24.68
N ILE A 157 -11.84 -7.73 25.53
CA ILE A 157 -13.11 -8.33 25.12
C ILE A 157 -14.14 -7.22 24.93
N VAL A 158 -14.51 -6.99 23.69
CA VAL A 158 -15.38 -5.88 23.28
C VAL A 158 -16.84 -6.31 23.10
N ALA A 159 -17.09 -7.62 22.98
CA ALA A 159 -18.43 -8.18 23.01
C ALA A 159 -18.43 -9.60 23.60
N GLY A 160 -19.55 -10.01 24.17
CA GLY A 160 -19.74 -11.37 24.69
C GLY A 160 -19.12 -11.63 26.07
N SER A 161 -18.71 -10.61 26.83
CA SER A 161 -18.11 -10.78 28.16
C SER A 161 -18.97 -11.59 29.14
N ALA A 162 -20.30 -11.56 29.01
CA ALA A 162 -21.24 -12.39 29.79
C ALA A 162 -21.08 -13.91 29.54
N ASN A 163 -20.46 -14.30 28.43
CA ASN A 163 -20.11 -15.67 28.11
C ASN A 163 -18.86 -16.16 28.87
N LEU A 164 -18.20 -15.29 29.62
CA LEU A 164 -17.25 -15.73 30.64
C LEU A 164 -17.97 -16.06 31.93
N ASP A 165 -17.50 -17.09 32.61
CA ASP A 165 -17.85 -17.34 34.01
C ASP A 165 -17.25 -16.20 34.87
N PRO A 166 -18.07 -15.49 35.67
CA PRO A 166 -17.63 -14.29 36.37
C PRO A 166 -16.61 -14.59 37.49
N THR A 167 -16.65 -15.80 38.05
CA THR A 167 -15.80 -16.21 39.17
C THR A 167 -14.47 -16.74 38.67
N THR A 168 -14.51 -17.62 37.68
CA THR A 168 -13.34 -18.33 37.19
C THR A 168 -12.69 -17.63 35.99
N GLY A 169 -13.47 -16.98 35.12
CA GLY A 169 -13.01 -16.48 33.83
C GLY A 169 -12.97 -17.53 32.72
N LYS A 170 -13.56 -18.72 32.93
CA LYS A 170 -13.70 -19.71 31.84
C LYS A 170 -14.70 -19.23 30.81
N LEU A 171 -14.39 -19.41 29.53
CA LEU A 171 -15.34 -19.23 28.45
C LEU A 171 -16.38 -20.34 28.50
N LYS A 172 -17.66 -19.98 28.65
CA LYS A 172 -18.80 -20.90 28.67
C LYS A 172 -19.05 -21.47 27.27
N PRO A 173 -19.54 -22.72 27.17
CA PRO A 173 -19.90 -23.30 25.88
C PRO A 173 -21.07 -22.55 25.24
N GLY A 174 -21.09 -22.51 23.91
CA GLY A 174 -22.23 -22.01 23.12
C GLY A 174 -22.21 -20.51 22.80
N GLY A 175 -21.56 -19.68 23.62
CA GLY A 175 -21.48 -18.23 23.43
C GLY A 175 -20.09 -17.75 22.99
N PRO A 176 -19.96 -16.90 21.95
CA PRO A 176 -18.67 -16.34 21.55
C PRO A 176 -18.25 -15.14 22.41
N ILE A 177 -16.94 -14.90 22.49
CA ILE A 177 -16.36 -13.61 22.88
C ILE A 177 -15.67 -12.97 21.67
N VAL A 178 -15.67 -11.64 21.60
CA VAL A 178 -14.98 -10.87 20.57
C VAL A 178 -13.84 -10.10 21.21
N VAL A 179 -12.62 -10.29 20.70
CA VAL A 179 -11.38 -9.69 21.20
C VAL A 179 -10.90 -8.67 20.18
N ALA A 180 -10.69 -7.43 20.62
CA ALA A 180 -10.13 -6.38 19.78
C ALA A 180 -8.60 -6.38 19.79
N LEU A 181 -8.05 -6.13 18.60
CA LEU A 181 -6.63 -6.06 18.29
C LEU A 181 -6.25 -4.70 17.68
N ASP A 182 -7.16 -3.73 17.66
CA ASP A 182 -6.94 -2.37 17.14
C ASP A 182 -5.79 -1.62 17.85
N GLU A 183 -5.41 -2.04 19.07
CA GLU A 183 -4.21 -1.57 19.78
C GLU A 183 -2.90 -1.95 19.05
N TYR A 184 -2.91 -3.02 18.27
CA TYR A 184 -1.74 -3.58 17.59
C TYR A 184 -1.71 -3.26 16.10
N VAL A 185 -2.86 -3.04 15.47
CA VAL A 185 -2.96 -2.91 14.02
C VAL A 185 -4.12 -2.05 13.55
N ARG A 186 -3.92 -1.35 12.44
CA ARG A 186 -4.96 -0.62 11.69
C ARG A 186 -5.20 -1.31 10.36
N ASN A 187 -6.44 -1.71 10.07
CA ASN A 187 -6.84 -2.37 8.83
C ASN A 187 -6.00 -3.63 8.51
N GLY A 188 -5.69 -4.44 9.52
CA GLY A 188 -4.94 -5.68 9.33
C GLY A 188 -5.78 -6.76 8.65
N TYR A 189 -5.14 -7.60 7.83
CA TYR A 189 -5.81 -8.67 7.12
C TYR A 189 -5.98 -9.92 7.98
N ALA A 190 -4.93 -10.31 8.70
CA ALA A 190 -4.93 -11.53 9.50
C ALA A 190 -3.93 -11.44 10.66
N MET A 191 -4.09 -12.31 11.65
CA MET A 191 -3.09 -12.51 12.70
C MET A 191 -2.52 -13.91 12.66
N LYS A 192 -1.23 -14.02 13.04
CA LYS A 192 -0.52 -15.27 13.28
C LYS A 192 -0.09 -15.33 14.74
N GLY A 193 -0.21 -16.50 15.34
CA GLY A 193 0.15 -16.71 16.74
C GLY A 193 -0.23 -18.08 17.24
N ASN A 194 -0.54 -18.16 18.53
CA ASN A 194 -1.00 -19.39 19.16
C ASN A 194 -2.29 -19.15 19.93
N VAL A 195 -3.16 -20.15 19.91
CA VAL A 195 -4.30 -20.24 20.83
C VAL A 195 -4.07 -21.43 21.76
N THR A 196 -4.18 -21.20 23.06
CA THR A 196 -4.02 -22.24 24.08
C THR A 196 -5.30 -22.37 24.90
N VAL A 197 -5.74 -23.61 25.08
CA VAL A 197 -6.83 -23.98 25.98
C VAL A 197 -6.28 -24.63 27.24
N VAL A 198 -6.83 -24.27 28.40
CA VAL A 198 -6.40 -24.81 29.70
C VAL A 198 -7.56 -24.88 30.70
N GLY A 199 -7.54 -25.90 31.54
CA GLY A 199 -8.49 -26.03 32.63
C GLY A 199 -9.92 -26.36 32.16
N MET A 200 -10.07 -27.02 31.02
CA MET A 200 -11.35 -27.55 30.56
C MET A 200 -11.91 -28.60 31.52
N THR A 201 -13.25 -28.70 31.58
CA THR A 201 -13.96 -29.62 32.51
C THR A 201 -14.47 -30.90 31.85
N GLY A 202 -14.25 -31.06 30.55
CA GLY A 202 -14.67 -32.22 29.75
C GLY A 202 -14.22 -32.08 28.29
N PRO A 203 -14.59 -33.01 27.40
CA PRO A 203 -14.25 -32.96 25.97
C PRO A 203 -14.86 -31.75 25.26
N GLY A 204 -14.24 -31.32 24.16
CA GLY A 204 -14.75 -30.22 23.37
C GLY A 204 -13.76 -29.67 22.35
N PHE A 205 -14.12 -28.52 21.78
CA PHE A 205 -13.30 -27.81 20.83
C PHE A 205 -13.53 -26.30 20.89
N LEU A 206 -12.54 -25.57 20.38
CA LEU A 206 -12.56 -24.12 20.22
C LEU A 206 -12.56 -23.79 18.73
N THR A 207 -13.36 -22.80 18.34
CA THR A 207 -13.32 -22.20 16.99
C THR A 207 -12.92 -20.74 17.13
N VAL A 208 -11.96 -20.30 16.31
CA VAL A 208 -11.48 -18.92 16.22
C VAL A 208 -11.65 -18.39 14.79
N TRP A 209 -12.24 -17.20 14.64
CA TRP A 209 -12.45 -16.53 13.34
C TRP A 209 -12.37 -15.01 13.52
N GLY A 210 -12.56 -14.22 12.46
CA GLY A 210 -12.53 -12.75 12.54
C GLY A 210 -13.78 -12.18 13.22
N GLY A 211 -14.87 -12.07 12.47
CA GLY A 211 -16.15 -11.53 12.96
C GLY A 211 -17.37 -11.89 12.10
N ASP A 212 -17.14 -12.51 10.94
CA ASP A 212 -18.18 -12.96 10.03
C ASP A 212 -18.88 -14.23 10.55
N THR A 213 -19.60 -14.94 9.66
CA THR A 213 -20.22 -16.23 9.96
C THR A 213 -19.22 -17.21 10.57
N LYS A 214 -19.59 -17.80 11.70
CA LYS A 214 -18.79 -18.82 12.38
C LYS A 214 -18.47 -19.99 11.44
N PRO A 215 -17.20 -20.37 11.25
CA PRO A 215 -16.83 -21.56 10.48
C PRO A 215 -17.32 -22.86 11.13
N THR A 216 -17.54 -23.89 10.31
CA THR A 216 -17.82 -25.26 10.79
C THR A 216 -16.57 -25.97 11.29
N ALA A 217 -15.38 -25.53 10.86
CA ALA A 217 -14.10 -26.09 11.29
C ALA A 217 -13.73 -25.67 12.72
N SER A 218 -13.03 -26.55 13.45
CA SER A 218 -12.44 -26.24 14.75
C SER A 218 -10.98 -25.79 14.62
N THR A 219 -10.52 -25.02 15.59
CA THR A 219 -9.13 -24.55 15.70
C THR A 219 -8.31 -25.44 16.63
N VAL A 220 -8.86 -25.88 17.76
CA VAL A 220 -8.21 -26.84 18.66
C VAL A 220 -9.26 -27.74 19.31
N ASN A 221 -8.95 -29.04 19.40
CA ASN A 221 -9.84 -30.07 19.95
C ASN A 221 -9.17 -30.72 21.17
N TRP A 222 -9.99 -31.21 22.10
CA TRP A 222 -9.53 -31.94 23.29
C TRP A 222 -10.54 -33.02 23.70
N TRP A 223 -10.06 -34.04 24.40
CA TRP A 223 -10.84 -35.25 24.69
C TRP A 223 -11.20 -35.42 26.17
N THR A 224 -10.52 -34.72 27.07
CA THR A 224 -10.77 -34.83 28.52
C THR A 224 -10.45 -33.53 29.26
N SER A 225 -10.74 -33.50 30.56
CA SER A 225 -10.41 -32.38 31.44
C SER A 225 -8.91 -32.30 31.75
N GLY A 226 -8.46 -31.12 32.19
CA GLY A 226 -7.12 -30.94 32.78
C GLY A 226 -5.93 -30.93 31.81
N GLN A 227 -6.12 -31.04 30.49
CA GLN A 227 -5.02 -30.89 29.53
C GLN A 227 -4.66 -29.40 29.32
N ILE A 228 -3.47 -29.16 28.77
CA ILE A 228 -3.04 -27.86 28.26
C ILE A 228 -2.64 -28.09 26.81
N LEU A 229 -3.40 -27.52 25.88
CA LEU A 229 -3.19 -27.72 24.45
C LEU A 229 -3.05 -26.37 23.76
N SER A 230 -2.00 -26.23 22.96
CA SER A 230 -1.76 -25.07 22.10
C SER A 230 -1.86 -25.49 20.65
N ASN A 231 -2.44 -24.64 19.81
CA ASN A 231 -2.40 -24.78 18.36
C ASN A 231 -1.92 -23.49 17.70
N PHE A 232 -1.24 -23.62 16.56
CA PHE A 232 -0.93 -22.47 15.72
C PHE A 232 -2.23 -21.85 15.20
N LEU A 233 -2.33 -20.53 15.29
CA LEU A 233 -3.48 -19.75 14.86
C LEU A 233 -3.04 -18.86 13.71
N PHE A 234 -3.66 -19.04 12.55
CA PHE A 234 -3.64 -18.07 11.46
C PHE A 234 -5.08 -17.81 11.06
N THR A 235 -5.57 -16.60 11.33
CA THR A 235 -6.99 -16.27 11.13
C THR A 235 -7.15 -14.86 10.60
N ARG A 236 -8.10 -14.69 9.67
CA ARG A 236 -8.47 -13.39 9.13
C ARG A 236 -9.06 -12.53 10.23
N LEU A 237 -8.68 -11.26 10.26
CA LEU A 237 -9.30 -10.29 11.16
C LEU A 237 -10.67 -9.87 10.62
N GLY A 238 -11.61 -9.66 11.54
CA GLY A 238 -12.94 -9.14 11.24
C GLY A 238 -13.18 -7.76 11.84
N ALA A 239 -14.42 -7.33 11.79
CA ALA A 239 -14.90 -6.12 12.44
C ALA A 239 -16.06 -6.43 13.40
N SER A 240 -16.21 -5.63 14.45
CA SER A 240 -17.35 -5.70 15.37
C SER A 240 -17.62 -4.33 15.99
N GLY A 241 -18.81 -3.76 15.76
CA GLY A 241 -19.14 -2.42 16.23
C GLY A 241 -18.15 -1.36 15.71
N ALA A 242 -17.48 -0.66 16.64
CA ALA A 242 -16.46 0.34 16.31
C ALA A 242 -15.07 -0.26 16.00
N PHE A 243 -14.84 -1.53 16.32
CA PHE A 243 -13.55 -2.19 16.15
C PHE A 243 -13.40 -2.73 14.73
N ARG A 244 -12.21 -2.57 14.14
CA ARG A 244 -11.90 -2.97 12.76
C ARG A 244 -10.94 -4.14 12.69
N ASN A 245 -10.40 -4.57 13.82
CA ASN A 245 -9.41 -5.63 13.90
C ASN A 245 -9.80 -6.55 15.06
N VAL A 246 -10.71 -7.48 14.83
CA VAL A 246 -11.17 -8.41 15.87
C VAL A 246 -10.92 -9.87 15.50
N ILE A 247 -10.80 -10.69 16.54
CA ILE A 247 -11.05 -12.13 16.47
C ILE A 247 -12.22 -12.50 17.37
N THR A 248 -13.00 -13.47 16.93
CA THR A 248 -14.11 -14.07 17.66
C THR A 248 -13.75 -15.49 18.04
N ILE A 249 -14.03 -15.85 19.29
CA ILE A 249 -13.62 -17.10 19.91
C ILE A 249 -14.83 -17.74 20.56
N GLN A 250 -15.06 -19.03 20.31
CA GLN A 250 -16.14 -19.78 20.94
C GLN A 250 -15.67 -21.17 21.36
N ALA A 251 -15.97 -21.55 22.60
CA ALA A 251 -15.95 -22.94 23.05
C ALA A 251 -17.31 -23.59 22.78
N THR A 252 -17.34 -24.83 22.30
CA THR A 252 -18.62 -25.48 21.92
C THR A 252 -19.19 -26.40 23.01
N SER A 253 -18.39 -27.28 23.62
CA SER A 253 -18.92 -28.38 24.43
C SER A 253 -18.54 -28.35 25.92
N SER A 254 -17.39 -27.77 26.26
CA SER A 254 -16.92 -27.69 27.65
C SER A 254 -16.33 -26.30 27.94
N PRO A 255 -16.60 -25.72 29.13
CA PRO A 255 -15.95 -24.49 29.56
C PRO A 255 -14.44 -24.64 29.63
N THR A 256 -13.69 -23.62 29.19
CA THR A 256 -12.22 -23.63 29.22
C THR A 256 -11.65 -22.22 29.37
N HIS A 257 -10.42 -22.08 29.87
CA HIS A 257 -9.69 -20.82 29.70
C HIS A 257 -9.08 -20.76 28.31
N VAL A 258 -9.01 -19.55 27.77
CA VAL A 258 -8.39 -19.29 26.48
C VAL A 258 -7.27 -18.29 26.65
N ILE A 259 -6.13 -18.60 26.07
CA ILE A 259 -4.97 -17.72 25.96
C ILE A 259 -4.70 -17.52 24.47
N VAL A 260 -4.49 -16.29 24.05
CA VAL A 260 -4.07 -15.96 22.68
C VAL A 260 -2.80 -15.15 22.75
N ASP A 261 -1.77 -15.69 22.11
CA ASP A 261 -0.47 -15.04 21.95
C ASP A 261 -0.32 -14.63 20.47
N LEU A 262 0.00 -13.36 20.22
CA LEU A 262 0.19 -12.76 18.90
C LEU A 262 1.68 -12.69 18.59
N THR A 263 2.11 -13.17 17.42
CA THR A 263 3.53 -13.18 17.01
C THR A 263 3.77 -12.51 15.65
N SER A 264 2.75 -12.38 14.81
CA SER A 264 2.86 -11.67 13.54
C SER A 264 1.49 -11.22 13.05
N LEU A 265 1.48 -10.14 12.27
CA LEU A 265 0.30 -9.65 11.59
C LEU A 265 0.52 -9.67 10.08
N LEU A 266 -0.56 -9.95 9.36
CA LEU A 266 -0.64 -9.87 7.93
C LEU A 266 -1.26 -8.53 7.56
N VAL A 267 -0.51 -7.67 6.88
CA VAL A 267 -0.88 -6.28 6.56
C VAL A 267 -0.51 -5.96 5.11
N GLY A 268 -1.05 -4.87 4.56
CA GLY A 268 -0.53 -4.31 3.30
C GLY A 268 0.83 -3.69 3.57
N HIS A 269 0.88 -2.80 4.56
CA HIS A 269 2.03 -1.97 4.90
C HIS A 269 2.52 -2.13 6.35
N PRO A 270 3.84 -2.16 6.64
CA PRO A 270 4.36 -2.24 8.01
C PRO A 270 3.92 -1.11 8.94
N SER A 271 3.63 0.08 8.40
CA SER A 271 3.09 1.24 9.16
C SER A 271 1.70 1.00 9.74
N GLN A 272 0.99 -0.03 9.29
CA GLN A 272 -0.30 -0.43 9.87
C GLN A 272 -0.14 -1.00 11.29
N ILE A 273 1.06 -1.43 11.68
CA ILE A 273 1.37 -1.93 13.02
C ILE A 273 1.50 -0.74 13.98
N VAL A 274 0.61 -0.65 14.96
CA VAL A 274 0.50 0.50 15.88
C VAL A 274 1.35 0.33 17.13
N SER A 275 1.55 -0.91 17.59
CA SER A 275 2.38 -1.23 18.74
C SER A 275 3.12 -2.55 18.51
N GLY A 276 4.28 -2.73 19.14
CA GLY A 276 5.07 -3.97 19.04
C GLY A 276 6.09 -4.03 17.91
N GLN A 277 6.44 -2.89 17.29
CA GLN A 277 7.66 -2.79 16.49
C GLN A 277 8.90 -2.80 17.40
N ALA A 278 9.97 -3.46 16.94
CA ALA A 278 11.23 -3.59 17.67
C ALA A 278 11.94 -2.25 17.83
#